data_AF-A0A9Q4H6F6-F1
#
_entry.id   AF-A0A9Q4H6F6-F1
#
_cell.length_a   1.000
_cell.length_b   1.000
_cell.length_c   1.000
_cell.angle_alpha   90.00
_cell.angle_beta   90.00
_cell.angle_gamma   90.00
#
_symmetry.space_group_name_H-M   'P 1'
#
loop_
_entity.id
_entity.type
_entity.pdbx_description
1 polymer ?
#
loop_
_entity_poly.entity_id
_entity_poly.type
_entity_poly.pdbx_seq_one_letter_code
_entity_poly.pdbx_strand_id
1 'polypeptide(L)'
;MIEFDQIDDSFYHFPFRPSPGDTSSDTATPCIGGVDLVSNPEKVELIPEAAHSPMLKKLLTDLNTPNSKLLTLGCAYWAHKDNRDTSYAYLEFSFREHSAATNLEFIRSIDEQFEQFLQENKKQLSIEFSVPEQAFDIVSQALFWSIRPFSYFGSEERILIYFQAGSPRHQDLEIFLDLLHRFLTEYLVVPA
;
A
#
# COMPACT_ATOMS: atom_id res chain seq x y z
N MET A 1 7.00 -5.57 12.86
CA MET A 1 5.92 -5.28 13.83
C MET A 1 5.16 -4.07 13.33
N ILE A 2 3.85 -4.20 13.12
CA ILE A 2 2.98 -3.09 12.71
C ILE A 2 2.78 -2.09 13.85
N GLU A 3 2.95 -0.81 13.57
CA GLU A 3 2.78 0.29 14.53
C GLU A 3 1.37 0.91 14.48
N PHE A 4 0.95 1.60 15.55
CA PHE A 4 -0.25 2.45 15.51
C PHE A 4 0.13 3.87 15.14
N ASP A 5 -0.46 4.38 14.07
CA ASP A 5 -0.30 5.80 13.73
C ASP A 5 -1.06 6.68 14.73
N GLN A 6 -0.57 7.91 14.89
CA GLN A 6 -1.34 8.94 15.58
C GLN A 6 -2.57 9.29 14.74
N ILE A 7 -3.73 9.31 15.38
CA ILE A 7 -4.99 9.67 14.72
C ILE A 7 -4.95 11.17 14.42
N ASP A 8 -4.88 11.51 13.15
CA ASP A 8 -5.27 12.83 12.65
C ASP A 8 -6.75 12.75 12.25
N ASP A 9 -7.61 13.46 12.99
CA ASP A 9 -9.06 13.50 12.76
C ASP A 9 -9.41 13.86 11.30
N SER A 10 -8.53 14.56 10.57
CA SER A 10 -8.75 14.91 9.17
C SER A 10 -8.69 13.71 8.20
N PHE A 11 -8.11 12.58 8.65
CA PHE A 11 -7.99 11.33 7.89
C PHE A 11 -8.77 10.16 8.51
N TYR A 12 -9.66 10.43 9.47
CA TYR A 12 -10.53 9.38 10.03
C TYR A 12 -11.70 9.02 9.10
N HIS A 13 -12.26 9.99 8.37
CA HIS A 13 -13.42 9.76 7.50
C HIS A 13 -13.00 9.65 6.03
N PHE A 14 -13.25 8.50 5.41
CA PHE A 14 -13.16 8.33 3.96
C PHE A 14 -14.49 8.74 3.30
N PRO A 15 -14.48 9.51 2.19
CA PRO A 15 -13.32 9.93 1.40
C PRO A 15 -12.53 11.07 2.05
N PHE A 16 -11.19 10.97 1.98
CA PHE A 16 -10.28 12.00 2.48
C PHE A 16 -10.43 13.31 1.71
N ARG A 17 -10.09 14.43 2.38
CA ARG A 17 -10.17 15.75 1.77
C ARG A 17 -8.98 15.99 0.83
N PRO A 18 -9.18 16.66 -0.31
CA PRO A 18 -8.08 17.06 -1.17
C PRO A 18 -7.17 18.07 -0.45
N SER A 19 -5.91 18.08 -0.83
CA SER A 19 -4.91 19.02 -0.34
C SER A 19 -3.93 19.37 -1.47
N PRO A 20 -3.12 20.43 -1.32
CA PRO A 20 -2.11 20.79 -2.32
C PRO A 20 -1.09 19.67 -2.63
N GLY A 21 -1.03 18.62 -1.80
CA GLY A 21 -0.08 17.52 -1.93
C GLY A 21 1.30 17.87 -1.36
N ASP A 22 2.24 16.96 -1.56
CA ASP A 22 3.64 17.14 -1.17
C ASP A 22 4.45 17.73 -2.34
N THR A 23 5.18 18.81 -2.09
CA THR A 23 6.05 19.48 -3.09
C THR A 23 7.54 19.24 -2.84
N SER A 24 7.92 18.38 -1.89
CA SER A 24 9.31 18.08 -1.53
C SER A 24 9.92 16.94 -2.36
N SER A 25 9.19 16.39 -3.33
CA SER A 25 9.64 15.31 -4.22
C SER A 25 9.71 15.75 -5.69
N ASP A 26 10.48 15.03 -6.51
CA ASP A 26 10.57 15.28 -7.97
C ASP A 26 9.33 14.80 -8.73
N THR A 27 8.50 13.95 -8.12
CA THR A 27 7.18 13.53 -8.63
C THR A 27 6.06 14.06 -7.74
N ALA A 28 6.19 15.33 -7.33
CA ALA A 28 5.18 16.05 -6.57
C ALA A 28 3.83 15.99 -7.28
N THR A 29 2.81 15.55 -6.56
CA THR A 29 1.47 15.30 -7.07
C THR A 29 0.44 15.86 -6.08
N PRO A 30 -0.65 16.49 -6.57
CA PRO A 30 -1.68 17.00 -5.69
C PRO A 30 -2.45 15.85 -5.06
N CYS A 31 -2.83 15.98 -3.78
CA CYS A 31 -3.77 15.05 -3.16
C CYS A 31 -5.19 15.39 -3.64
N ILE A 32 -5.75 14.57 -4.52
CA ILE A 32 -7.09 14.78 -5.07
C ILE A 32 -8.23 14.35 -4.14
N GLY A 33 -7.90 13.89 -2.93
CA GLY A 33 -8.84 13.33 -1.96
C GLY A 33 -9.17 11.86 -2.20
N GLY A 34 -10.06 11.31 -1.38
CA GLY A 34 -10.46 9.91 -1.47
C GLY A 34 -11.27 9.62 -2.73
N VAL A 35 -10.85 8.61 -3.50
CA VAL A 35 -11.53 8.15 -4.71
C VAL A 35 -12.15 6.77 -4.46
N ASP A 36 -13.46 6.65 -4.64
CA ASP A 36 -14.16 5.36 -4.55
C ASP A 36 -13.89 4.49 -5.78
N LEU A 37 -12.76 3.80 -5.76
CA LEU A 37 -12.37 2.85 -6.80
C LEU A 37 -13.17 1.56 -6.77
N VAL A 38 -13.84 1.24 -5.66
CA VAL A 38 -14.71 0.06 -5.57
C VAL A 38 -15.95 0.25 -6.44
N SER A 39 -16.62 1.40 -6.33
CA SER A 39 -17.80 1.70 -7.14
C SER A 39 -17.45 2.28 -8.52
N ASN A 40 -16.26 2.85 -8.69
CA ASN A 40 -15.83 3.55 -9.91
C ASN A 40 -14.37 3.20 -10.28
N PRO A 41 -14.07 1.94 -10.65
CA PRO A 41 -12.70 1.50 -10.91
C PRO A 41 -12.00 2.28 -12.05
N GLU A 42 -12.76 2.81 -13.00
CA GLU A 42 -12.25 3.65 -14.09
C GLU A 42 -11.63 4.97 -13.61
N LYS A 43 -11.96 5.42 -12.40
CA LYS A 43 -11.39 6.65 -11.81
C LYS A 43 -9.94 6.48 -11.34
N VAL A 44 -9.35 5.29 -11.48
CA VAL A 44 -7.90 5.10 -11.26
C VAL A 44 -7.07 6.05 -12.13
N GLU A 45 -7.56 6.41 -13.32
CA GLU A 45 -6.91 7.38 -14.22
C GLU A 45 -6.86 8.81 -13.67
N LEU A 46 -7.64 9.12 -12.64
CA LEU A 46 -7.62 10.44 -12.00
C LEU A 46 -6.50 10.56 -10.96
N ILE A 47 -5.94 9.44 -10.49
CA ILE A 47 -4.92 9.40 -9.44
C ILE A 47 -3.57 9.79 -10.05
N PRO A 48 -3.00 10.96 -9.71
CA PRO A 48 -1.78 11.45 -10.35
C PRO A 48 -0.59 10.49 -10.21
N GLU A 49 -0.46 9.83 -9.06
CA GLU A 49 0.64 8.91 -8.76
C GLU A 49 0.60 7.66 -9.63
N ALA A 50 -0.59 7.23 -10.05
CA ALA A 50 -0.78 6.09 -10.96
C ALA A 50 -0.25 6.37 -12.37
N ALA A 51 -0.08 7.64 -12.76
CA ALA A 51 0.55 8.00 -14.03
C ALA A 51 2.07 7.77 -14.04
N HIS A 52 2.69 7.72 -12.85
CA HIS A 52 4.14 7.58 -12.69
C HIS A 52 4.59 6.15 -12.41
N SER A 53 3.68 5.28 -11.95
CA SER A 53 3.99 3.89 -11.61
C SER A 53 2.97 2.92 -12.23
N PRO A 54 3.37 2.16 -13.26
CA PRO A 54 2.54 1.09 -13.82
C PRO A 54 2.14 0.03 -12.78
N MET A 55 3.04 -0.34 -11.86
CA MET A 55 2.71 -1.32 -10.82
C MET A 55 1.75 -0.75 -9.78
N LEU A 56 1.88 0.52 -9.38
CA LEU A 56 0.89 1.15 -8.50
C LEU A 56 -0.49 1.17 -9.16
N LYS A 57 -0.57 1.57 -10.43
CA LYS A 57 -1.83 1.57 -11.18
C LYS A 57 -2.44 0.18 -11.26
N LYS A 58 -1.63 -0.85 -11.51
CA LYS A 58 -2.06 -2.25 -11.51
C LYS A 58 -2.62 -2.65 -10.14
N LEU A 59 -1.91 -2.31 -9.07
CA LEU A 59 -2.30 -2.62 -7.71
C LEU A 59 -3.65 -1.96 -7.35
N LEU A 60 -3.80 -0.66 -7.62
CA LEU A 60 -5.05 0.07 -7.42
C LEU A 60 -6.20 -0.56 -8.22
N THR A 61 -5.95 -1.04 -9.44
CA THR A 61 -6.96 -1.68 -10.26
C THR A 61 -7.39 -3.03 -9.69
N ASP A 62 -6.42 -3.91 -9.41
CA ASP A 62 -6.69 -5.30 -9.02
C ASP A 62 -7.32 -5.39 -7.62
N LEU A 63 -6.82 -4.58 -6.68
CA LEU A 63 -7.32 -4.58 -5.30
C LEU A 63 -8.72 -3.99 -5.18
N ASN A 64 -9.21 -3.25 -6.17
CA ASN A 64 -10.57 -2.68 -6.14
C ASN A 64 -11.57 -3.41 -7.05
N THR A 65 -11.19 -4.53 -7.69
CA THR A 65 -12.14 -5.34 -8.47
C THR A 65 -13.32 -5.83 -7.64
N PRO A 66 -14.52 -6.09 -8.21
CA PRO A 66 -15.68 -6.57 -7.45
C PRO A 66 -15.43 -7.84 -6.62
N ASN A 67 -14.52 -8.71 -7.08
CA ASN A 67 -14.18 -9.97 -6.41
C ASN A 67 -13.05 -9.85 -5.38
N SER A 68 -12.34 -8.72 -5.35
CA SER A 68 -11.29 -8.47 -4.36
C SER A 68 -11.86 -8.47 -2.94
N LYS A 69 -11.09 -9.00 -1.99
CA LYS A 69 -11.38 -8.88 -0.55
C LYS A 69 -10.88 -7.58 0.06
N LEU A 70 -10.17 -6.79 -0.73
CA LEU A 70 -9.49 -5.56 -0.33
C LEU A 70 -10.16 -4.34 -0.97
N LEU A 71 -9.83 -3.17 -0.46
CA LEU A 71 -10.10 -1.87 -1.05
C LEU A 71 -8.92 -0.95 -0.76
N THR A 72 -8.64 0.03 -1.62
CA THR A 72 -7.56 1.00 -1.42
C THR A 72 -8.13 2.36 -1.04
N LEU A 73 -7.38 3.12 -0.23
CA LEU A 73 -7.84 4.36 0.40
C LEU A 73 -6.95 5.56 0.03
N GLY A 74 -5.67 5.31 -0.22
CA GLY A 74 -4.68 6.34 -0.55
C GLY A 74 -3.40 5.69 -1.07
N CYS A 75 -2.58 6.47 -1.76
CA CYS A 75 -1.29 6.01 -2.26
C CYS A 75 -0.35 7.18 -2.50
N ALA A 76 0.95 6.90 -2.58
CA ALA A 76 1.88 7.81 -3.23
C ALA A 76 2.99 7.09 -3.98
N TYR A 77 3.64 7.85 -4.87
CA TYR A 77 4.83 7.43 -5.62
C TYR A 77 5.76 8.63 -5.83
N TRP A 78 6.75 8.77 -4.96
CA TRP A 78 7.59 9.95 -4.82
C TRP A 78 9.06 9.64 -5.13
N ALA A 79 9.62 10.29 -6.16
CA ALA A 79 11.05 10.28 -6.43
C ALA A 79 11.77 11.34 -5.58
N HIS A 80 12.88 10.96 -4.92
CA HIS A 80 13.78 11.88 -4.21
C HIS A 80 13.07 12.86 -3.27
N LYS A 81 12.30 12.33 -2.31
CA LYS A 81 11.57 13.11 -1.32
C LYS A 81 12.53 13.69 -0.27
N ASP A 82 12.21 14.87 0.26
CA ASP A 82 12.93 15.53 1.37
C ASP A 82 14.43 15.72 1.11
N ASN A 83 15.31 15.05 1.86
CA ASN A 83 16.77 15.17 1.73
C ASN A 83 17.33 14.60 0.40
N ARG A 84 16.44 14.21 -0.53
CA ARG A 84 16.72 13.79 -1.90
C ARG A 84 17.42 12.44 -2.05
N ASP A 85 17.72 11.76 -0.95
CA ASP A 85 18.49 10.49 -0.98
C ASP A 85 17.59 9.27 -1.19
N THR A 86 16.29 9.39 -0.93
CA THR A 86 15.35 8.27 -0.93
C THR A 86 14.09 8.59 -1.72
N SER A 87 13.66 7.61 -2.52
CA SER A 87 12.33 7.58 -3.13
C SER A 87 11.40 6.73 -2.29
N TYR A 88 10.12 7.06 -2.25
CA TYR A 88 9.12 6.36 -1.46
C TYR A 88 7.88 6.03 -2.27
N ALA A 89 7.29 4.88 -1.99
CA ALA A 89 5.92 4.56 -2.38
C ALA A 89 5.15 4.17 -1.13
N TYR A 90 3.86 4.51 -1.07
CA TYR A 90 2.98 3.96 -0.05
C TYR A 90 1.64 3.54 -0.64
N LEU A 91 0.98 2.66 0.07
CA LEU A 91 -0.40 2.25 -0.17
C LEU A 91 -1.15 2.19 1.17
N GLU A 92 -2.31 2.81 1.20
CA GLU A 92 -3.31 2.65 2.24
C GLU A 92 -4.43 1.75 1.73
N PHE A 93 -4.77 0.73 2.50
CA PHE A 93 -5.82 -0.23 2.13
C PHE A 93 -6.54 -0.79 3.36
N SER A 94 -7.66 -1.47 3.12
CA SER A 94 -8.42 -2.18 4.15
C SER A 94 -9.15 -3.37 3.55
N PHE A 95 -9.80 -4.16 4.40
CA PHE A 95 -10.63 -5.29 3.98
C PHE A 95 -12.08 -4.85 3.75
N ARG A 96 -12.73 -5.46 2.75
CA ARG A 96 -14.13 -5.19 2.42
C ARG A 96 -15.08 -5.75 3.45
N GLU A 97 -14.84 -6.98 3.87
CA GLU A 97 -15.62 -7.61 4.93
C GLU A 97 -15.28 -6.98 6.26
N HIS A 98 -16.31 -6.53 6.98
CA HIS A 98 -16.12 -5.83 8.24
C HIS A 98 -15.44 -6.72 9.28
N SER A 99 -15.78 -8.02 9.32
CA SER A 99 -15.15 -9.01 10.20
C SER A 99 -13.63 -9.01 10.07
N ALA A 100 -13.11 -9.08 8.84
CA ALA A 100 -11.69 -9.03 8.55
C ALA A 100 -11.10 -7.63 8.83
N ALA A 101 -11.83 -6.56 8.48
CA ALA A 101 -11.38 -5.18 8.66
C ALA A 101 -11.25 -4.74 10.13
N THR A 102 -11.88 -5.47 11.05
CA THR A 102 -11.77 -5.24 12.50
C THR A 102 -10.98 -6.32 13.23
N ASN A 103 -10.51 -7.35 12.54
CA ASN A 103 -9.75 -8.43 13.16
C ASN A 103 -8.31 -8.00 13.40
N LEU A 104 -8.06 -7.36 14.54
CA LEU A 104 -6.76 -6.81 14.89
C LEU A 104 -5.66 -7.87 15.03
N GLU A 105 -5.99 -9.08 15.48
CA GLU A 105 -5.03 -10.19 15.58
C GLU A 105 -4.53 -10.59 14.20
N PHE A 106 -5.46 -10.81 13.26
CA PHE A 106 -5.12 -11.10 11.87
C PHE A 106 -4.32 -9.95 11.25
N ILE A 107 -4.79 -8.71 11.38
CA ILE A 107 -4.12 -7.54 10.78
C ILE A 107 -2.70 -7.38 11.29
N ARG A 108 -2.47 -7.53 12.60
CA ARG A 108 -1.12 -7.44 13.20
C ARG A 108 -0.15 -8.54 12.77
N SER A 109 -0.63 -9.60 12.14
CA SER A 109 0.21 -10.68 11.62
C SER A 109 0.57 -10.51 10.14
N ILE A 110 0.07 -9.47 9.46
CA ILE A 110 0.24 -9.30 8.00
C ILE A 110 1.71 -9.06 7.63
N ASP A 111 2.46 -8.30 8.43
CA ASP A 111 3.89 -8.06 8.18
C ASP A 111 4.71 -9.35 8.34
N GLU A 112 4.42 -10.14 9.36
CA GLU A 112 5.05 -11.46 9.55
C GLU A 112 4.71 -12.42 8.41
N GLN A 113 3.45 -12.43 7.94
CA GLN A 113 3.03 -13.21 6.77
C GLN A 113 3.72 -12.73 5.49
N PHE A 114 3.94 -11.42 5.34
CA PHE A 114 4.68 -10.87 4.21
C PHE A 114 6.14 -11.31 4.23
N GLU A 115 6.80 -11.26 5.39
CA GLU A 115 8.16 -11.78 5.55
C GLU A 115 8.25 -13.28 5.23
N GLN A 116 7.27 -14.06 5.69
CA GLN A 116 7.18 -15.48 5.36
C GLN A 116 7.04 -15.71 3.85
N PHE A 117 6.15 -14.97 3.18
CA PHE A 117 6.01 -15.01 1.72
C PHE A 117 7.34 -14.77 1.01
N LEU A 118 8.09 -13.73 1.41
CA LEU A 118 9.38 -13.41 0.83
C LEU A 118 10.38 -14.55 1.03
N GLN A 119 10.45 -15.12 2.24
CA GLN A 119 11.40 -16.19 2.56
C GLN A 119 11.09 -17.50 1.84
N GLU A 120 9.82 -17.87 1.72
CA GLU A 120 9.38 -19.08 1.00
C GLU A 120 9.63 -18.99 -0.50
N ASN A 121 9.54 -17.77 -1.07
CA ASN A 121 9.62 -17.55 -2.52
C ASN A 121 10.96 -16.97 -2.99
N LYS A 122 11.91 -16.67 -2.09
CA LYS A 122 13.14 -15.92 -2.42
C LYS A 122 13.96 -16.48 -3.58
N LYS A 123 14.01 -17.81 -3.74
CA LYS A 123 14.72 -18.45 -4.86
C LYS A 123 14.07 -18.17 -6.21
N GLN A 124 12.74 -18.13 -6.27
CA GLN A 124 12.03 -17.79 -7.49
C GLN A 124 12.15 -16.28 -7.76
N LEU A 125 11.92 -15.45 -6.74
CA LEU A 125 11.96 -14.00 -6.84
C LEU A 125 13.37 -13.48 -7.19
N SER A 126 14.43 -14.16 -6.73
CA SER A 126 15.82 -13.81 -7.05
C SER A 126 16.13 -13.94 -8.55
N ILE A 127 15.64 -15.01 -9.17
CA ILE A 127 15.76 -15.23 -10.62
C ILE A 127 14.95 -14.18 -11.37
N GLU A 128 13.70 -13.95 -10.95
CA GLU A 128 12.77 -13.08 -11.64
C GLU A 128 13.20 -11.61 -11.62
N PHE A 129 13.60 -11.10 -10.46
CA PHE A 129 14.08 -9.71 -10.32
C PHE A 129 15.58 -9.57 -10.58
N SER A 130 16.27 -10.66 -10.93
CA SER A 130 17.73 -10.67 -11.18
C SER A 130 18.54 -10.08 -10.01
N VAL A 131 18.18 -10.44 -8.78
CA VAL A 131 18.85 -10.05 -7.53
C VAL A 131 19.33 -11.28 -6.76
N PRO A 132 20.36 -11.18 -5.91
CA PRO A 132 20.74 -12.29 -5.03
C PRO A 132 19.59 -12.64 -4.05
N GLU A 133 19.47 -13.92 -3.67
CA GLU A 133 18.47 -14.35 -2.66
C GLU A 133 18.59 -13.56 -1.35
N GLN A 134 19.82 -13.16 -0.98
CA GLN A 134 20.10 -12.39 0.23
C GLN A 134 19.47 -10.98 0.21
N ALA A 135 19.06 -10.47 -0.95
CA ALA A 135 18.33 -9.21 -1.03
C ALA A 135 17.00 -9.28 -0.26
N PHE A 136 16.34 -10.44 -0.25
CA PHE A 136 15.08 -10.66 0.47
C PHE A 136 15.27 -10.83 1.99
N ASP A 137 16.49 -11.04 2.46
CA ASP A 137 16.78 -11.10 3.90
C ASP A 137 16.86 -9.70 4.54
N ILE A 138 17.04 -8.65 3.73
CA ILE A 138 17.14 -7.27 4.18
C ILE A 138 16.01 -6.38 3.69
N VAL A 139 15.12 -6.89 2.82
CA VAL A 139 14.04 -6.08 2.23
C VAL A 139 13.12 -5.51 3.30
N SER A 140 12.87 -6.23 4.40
CA SER A 140 12.04 -5.72 5.51
C SER A 140 12.57 -4.43 6.13
N GLN A 141 13.87 -4.13 6.00
CA GLN A 141 14.46 -2.87 6.47
C GLN A 141 14.05 -1.67 5.60
N ALA A 142 13.60 -1.92 4.37
CA ALA A 142 13.10 -0.91 3.45
C ALA A 142 11.58 -0.69 3.57
N LEU A 143 10.90 -1.46 4.43
CA LEU A 143 9.45 -1.50 4.53
C LEU A 143 8.99 -0.98 5.88
N PHE A 144 7.84 -0.31 5.88
CA PHE A 144 7.18 0.16 7.07
C PHE A 144 5.70 -0.17 6.99
N TRP A 145 5.14 -0.62 8.11
CA TRP A 145 3.74 -0.95 8.26
C TRP A 145 3.17 -0.23 9.47
N SER A 146 2.04 0.43 9.29
CA SER A 146 1.26 0.99 10.38
C SER A 146 -0.22 0.77 10.17
N ILE A 147 -0.99 0.93 11.23
CA ILE A 147 -2.45 0.83 11.21
C ILE A 147 -3.08 2.00 11.94
N ARG A 148 -4.29 2.36 11.50
CA ARG A 148 -5.13 3.34 12.19
C ARG A 148 -6.61 3.04 11.99
N PRO A 149 -7.48 3.43 12.95
CA PRO A 149 -8.92 3.34 12.76
C PRO A 149 -9.39 4.37 11.73
N PHE A 150 -10.44 4.03 10.99
CA PHE A 150 -11.13 4.94 10.06
C PHE A 150 -12.59 4.51 9.82
N SER A 151 -13.40 5.39 9.26
CA SER A 151 -14.77 5.11 8.84
C SER A 151 -14.91 5.23 7.31
N TYR A 152 -15.44 4.18 6.67
CA TYR A 152 -15.63 4.13 5.22
C TYR A 152 -17.05 4.59 4.85
N PHE A 153 -17.19 5.78 4.24
CA PHE A 153 -18.50 6.37 3.90
C PHE A 153 -19.48 6.45 5.09
N GLY A 154 -18.96 6.72 6.29
CA GLY A 154 -19.78 6.78 7.51
C GLY A 154 -20.22 5.42 8.04
N SER A 155 -19.61 4.32 7.57
CA SER A 155 -19.81 2.99 8.14
C SER A 155 -19.24 2.88 9.56
N GLU A 156 -19.50 1.74 10.19
CA GLU A 156 -18.76 1.28 11.36
C GLU A 156 -17.24 1.36 11.15
N GLU A 157 -16.53 1.56 12.25
CA GLU A 157 -15.08 1.74 12.29
C GLU A 157 -14.36 0.48 11.80
N ARG A 158 -13.34 0.69 10.98
CA ARG A 158 -12.47 -0.33 10.38
C ARG A 158 -11.02 0.05 10.62
N ILE A 159 -10.12 -0.90 10.38
CA ILE A 159 -8.69 -0.64 10.40
C ILE A 159 -8.18 -0.39 8.99
N LEU A 160 -7.53 0.76 8.80
CA LEU A 160 -6.70 1.07 7.64
C LEU A 160 -5.30 0.51 7.90
N ILE A 161 -4.74 -0.13 6.89
CA ILE A 161 -3.35 -0.59 6.85
C ILE A 161 -2.58 0.33 5.92
N TYR A 162 -1.49 0.89 6.43
CA TYR A 162 -0.54 1.71 5.70
C TYR A 162 0.72 0.87 5.47
N PHE A 163 1.09 0.70 4.21
CA PHE A 163 2.35 0.11 3.78
C PHE A 163 3.18 1.18 3.10
N GLN A 164 4.45 1.29 3.48
CA GLN A 164 5.41 2.16 2.80
C GLN A 164 6.68 1.38 2.47
N ALA A 165 7.25 1.68 1.31
CA ALA A 165 8.56 1.21 0.89
C ALA A 165 9.47 2.38 0.52
N GLY A 166 10.74 2.30 0.88
CA GLY A 166 11.76 3.31 0.56
C GLY A 166 12.99 2.72 -0.12
N SER A 167 13.48 3.36 -1.17
CA SER A 167 14.77 2.99 -1.80
C SER A 167 15.53 4.20 -2.32
N PRO A 168 16.88 4.23 -2.23
CA PRO A 168 17.69 5.20 -2.94
C PRO A 168 17.59 5.06 -4.47
N ARG A 169 17.12 3.92 -4.98
CA ARG A 169 16.88 3.69 -6.41
C ARG A 169 15.38 3.67 -6.65
N HIS A 170 14.87 4.70 -7.32
CA HIS A 170 13.45 4.86 -7.59
C HIS A 170 12.79 3.63 -8.25
N GLN A 171 13.49 2.98 -9.19
CA GLN A 171 13.02 1.78 -9.87
C GLN A 171 12.74 0.58 -8.94
N ASP A 172 13.37 0.52 -7.76
CA ASP A 172 13.15 -0.58 -6.81
C ASP A 172 11.72 -0.50 -6.22
N LEU A 173 11.09 0.68 -6.24
CA LEU A 173 9.71 0.85 -5.79
C LEU A 173 8.73 0.03 -6.63
N GLU A 174 8.96 -0.14 -7.94
CA GLU A 174 8.12 -1.02 -8.76
C GLU A 174 8.21 -2.47 -8.29
N ILE A 175 9.41 -2.92 -7.90
CA ILE A 175 9.63 -4.27 -7.38
C ILE A 175 8.91 -4.43 -6.03
N PHE A 176 9.03 -3.44 -5.13
CA PHE A 176 8.36 -3.49 -3.83
C PHE A 176 6.83 -3.50 -3.96
N LEU A 177 6.28 -2.72 -4.89
CA LEU A 177 4.85 -2.74 -5.19
C LEU A 177 4.40 -4.06 -5.83
N ASP A 178 5.23 -4.68 -6.67
CA ASP A 178 4.95 -6.03 -7.23
C ASP A 178 4.96 -7.10 -6.13
N LEU A 179 5.93 -7.07 -5.22
CA LEU A 179 5.96 -7.97 -4.07
C LEU A 179 4.72 -7.82 -3.19
N LEU A 180 4.31 -6.58 -2.89
CA LEU A 180 3.07 -6.30 -2.15
C LEU A 180 1.85 -6.82 -2.91
N HIS A 181 1.78 -6.56 -4.22
CA HIS A 181 0.66 -7.00 -5.07
C HIS A 181 0.50 -8.52 -4.99
N ARG A 182 1.55 -9.28 -5.29
CA ARG A 182 1.52 -10.76 -5.26
C ARG A 182 1.17 -11.29 -3.90
N PHE A 183 1.74 -10.72 -2.84
CA PHE A 183 1.38 -11.11 -1.48
C PHE A 183 -0.12 -10.92 -1.23
N LEU A 184 -0.65 -9.73 -1.51
CA LEU A 184 -2.06 -9.41 -1.24
C LEU A 184 -3.05 -10.18 -2.12
N THR A 185 -2.69 -10.54 -3.35
CA THR A 185 -3.61 -11.19 -4.30
C THR A 185 -3.45 -12.70 -4.41
N GLU A 186 -2.27 -13.25 -4.08
CA GLU A 186 -1.95 -14.67 -4.32
C GLU A 186 -1.60 -15.44 -3.05
N TYR A 187 -1.03 -14.78 -2.04
CA TYR A 187 -0.53 -15.44 -0.83
C TYR A 187 -1.41 -15.23 0.40
N LEU A 188 -1.86 -14.00 0.64
CA LEU A 188 -2.61 -13.63 1.83
C LEU A 188 -3.97 -14.32 1.85
N VAL A 189 -4.19 -15.15 2.86
CA VAL A 189 -5.48 -15.79 3.10
C VAL A 189 -6.29 -14.94 4.07
N VAL A 190 -7.31 -14.25 3.55
CA VAL A 190 -8.21 -13.44 4.38
C VAL A 190 -9.19 -14.36 5.13
N PRO A 191 -9.31 -14.25 6.47
CA PRO A 191 -10.29 -15.02 7.22
C PRO A 191 -11.71 -14.67 6.78
N ALA A 192 -12.60 -15.67 6.86
CA ALA A 192 -14.02 -15.51 6.55
C ALA A 192 -14.73 -14.62 7.57
#